data_AF-A0A0R0LYI5-F1
#
_entry.id   AF-A0A0R0LYI5-F1
#
_cell.length_a   1.000
_cell.length_b   1.000
_cell.length_c   1.000
_cell.angle_alpha   90.00
_cell.angle_beta   90.00
_cell.angle_gamma   90.00
#
_symmetry.space_group_name_H-M   'P 1'
#
loop_
_entity.id
_entity.type
_entity.pdbx_description
1 polymer ?
#
loop_
_entity_poly.entity_id
_entity_poly.type
_entity_poly.pdbx_seq_one_letter_code
_entity_poly.pdbx_strand_id
1 'polypeptide(L)'
;MDTVVRELKLNSSEKLEFLMAHINEDIRVSVKEVDCYEKYFEKILKKKYKSKFSEKYENLLQRKKQISYASISDYKNKIEEIIKRIAITDKLSDVEGKKLKRKWGFKGLHVKTNLMLAKEGAKSVKIAIKLIENVELIFNTSGSIHKSHKSLNKEFRNFNLEHPPVKKNENHKTKENSF
;
A
#
# COMPACT_ATOMS: atom_id res chain seq x y z
N MET A 1 16.41 -0.03 0.12
CA MET A 1 17.25 -1.23 -0.07
C MET A 1 17.06 -1.86 -1.45
N ASP A 2 15.86 -1.79 -2.05
CA ASP A 2 15.67 -2.24 -3.45
C ASP A 2 16.37 -1.39 -4.52
N THR A 3 16.73 -0.13 -4.22
CA THR A 3 17.30 0.81 -5.20
C THR A 3 18.71 0.43 -5.65
N VAL A 4 19.62 0.18 -4.72
CA VAL A 4 21.03 -0.17 -5.03
C VAL A 4 21.12 -1.47 -5.82
N VAL A 5 20.38 -2.50 -5.41
CA VAL A 5 20.36 -3.79 -6.11
C VAL A 5 19.76 -3.68 -7.52
N ARG A 6 18.75 -2.81 -7.71
CA ARG A 6 18.14 -2.57 -9.03
C ARG A 6 19.04 -1.76 -9.95
N GLU A 7 19.77 -0.79 -9.42
CA GLU A 7 20.71 0.05 -10.17
C GLU A 7 21.92 -0.77 -10.64
N LEU A 8 22.44 -1.64 -9.78
CA LEU A 8 23.59 -2.50 -10.07
C LEU A 8 23.26 -3.70 -10.96
N LYS A 9 21.99 -3.97 -11.24
CA LYS A 9 21.50 -5.09 -12.08
C LYS A 9 22.15 -6.44 -11.76
N LEU A 10 22.42 -6.68 -10.47
CA LEU A 10 23.11 -7.89 -10.00
C LEU A 10 22.29 -9.15 -10.27
N ASN A 11 22.97 -10.25 -10.59
CA ASN A 11 22.37 -11.58 -10.64
C ASN A 11 22.11 -12.11 -9.21
N SER A 12 21.40 -13.25 -9.08
CA SER A 12 20.98 -13.77 -7.77
C SER A 12 22.15 -14.12 -6.84
N SER A 13 23.29 -14.59 -7.38
CA SER A 13 24.49 -14.91 -6.60
C SER A 13 25.17 -13.63 -6.10
N GLU A 14 25.36 -12.67 -7.00
CA GLU A 14 25.96 -11.37 -6.70
C GLU A 14 25.15 -10.60 -5.65
N LYS A 15 23.81 -10.70 -5.67
CA LYS A 15 22.95 -10.11 -4.63
C LYS A 15 23.23 -10.70 -3.26
N LEU A 16 23.44 -12.00 -3.17
CA LEU A 16 23.71 -12.70 -1.92
C LEU A 16 25.08 -12.28 -1.38
N GLU A 17 26.12 -12.29 -2.22
CA GLU A 17 27.47 -11.85 -1.86
C GLU A 17 27.48 -10.38 -1.41
N PHE A 18 26.82 -9.50 -2.17
CA PHE A 18 26.67 -8.10 -1.82
C PHE A 18 26.00 -7.95 -0.45
N LEU A 19 24.91 -8.69 -0.20
CA LEU A 19 24.22 -8.64 1.08
C LEU A 19 25.12 -9.11 2.22
N MET A 20 25.82 -10.24 2.05
CA MET A 20 26.75 -10.79 3.04
C MET A 20 27.90 -9.84 3.36
N ALA A 21 28.43 -9.12 2.37
CA ALA A 21 29.51 -8.15 2.54
C ALA A 21 29.08 -6.89 3.33
N HIS A 22 27.78 -6.55 3.33
CA HIS A 22 27.26 -5.32 3.94
C HIS A 22 26.60 -5.55 5.31
N ILE A 23 26.68 -6.77 5.84
CA ILE A 23 26.10 -7.12 7.14
C ILE A 23 27.22 -7.35 8.15
N ASN A 24 26.96 -6.95 9.40
CA ASN A 24 27.88 -7.19 10.51
C ASN A 24 28.16 -8.70 10.68
N GLU A 25 29.42 -9.05 10.91
CA GLU A 25 29.91 -10.43 11.03
C GLU A 25 29.12 -11.26 12.05
N ASP A 26 28.70 -10.67 13.19
CA ASP A 26 27.89 -11.36 14.20
C ASP A 26 26.54 -11.85 13.64
N ILE A 27 25.93 -11.04 12.78
CA ILE A 27 24.68 -11.39 12.11
C ILE A 27 24.97 -12.44 11.03
N ARG A 28 26.07 -12.29 10.29
CA ARG A 28 26.48 -13.21 9.22
C ARG A 28 26.69 -14.63 9.75
N VAL A 29 27.52 -14.79 10.78
CA VAL A 29 27.79 -16.09 11.43
C VAL A 29 26.50 -16.73 11.94
N SER A 30 25.60 -15.92 12.47
CA SER A 30 24.40 -16.40 13.16
C SER A 30 23.19 -16.65 12.25
N VAL A 31 23.24 -16.27 10.96
CA VAL A 31 22.23 -16.58 9.94
C VAL A 31 22.52 -17.94 9.26
N LYS A 32 23.76 -18.43 9.37
CA LYS A 32 24.34 -19.64 8.71
C LYS A 32 24.20 -19.62 7.18
N GLU A 33 24.95 -20.49 6.51
CA GLU A 33 24.97 -20.62 5.04
C GLU A 33 23.54 -20.83 4.52
N VAL A 34 23.08 -19.88 3.71
CA VAL A 34 21.83 -19.98 2.95
C VAL A 34 22.17 -19.58 1.53
N ASP A 35 21.89 -20.47 0.60
CA ASP A 35 22.32 -20.34 -0.81
C ASP A 35 21.46 -19.35 -1.62
N CYS A 36 20.53 -18.64 -0.96
CA CYS A 36 19.51 -17.84 -1.61
C CYS A 36 19.34 -16.51 -0.88
N TYR A 37 19.47 -15.42 -1.66
CA TYR A 37 19.33 -14.05 -1.19
C TYR A 37 18.01 -13.82 -0.43
N GLU A 38 16.89 -14.29 -0.96
CA GLU A 38 15.57 -14.08 -0.37
C GLU A 38 15.47 -14.71 1.02
N LYS A 39 15.93 -15.95 1.15
CA LYS A 39 15.94 -16.68 2.43
C LYS A 39 16.94 -16.08 3.42
N TYR A 40 18.11 -15.64 2.93
CA TYR A 40 19.12 -14.97 3.76
C TYR A 40 18.59 -13.64 4.32
N PHE A 41 17.98 -12.83 3.44
CA PHE A 41 17.33 -11.58 3.80
C PHE A 41 16.19 -11.78 4.79
N GLU A 42 15.32 -12.76 4.56
CA GLU A 42 14.23 -13.10 5.47
C GLU A 42 14.73 -13.48 6.88
N LYS A 43 15.80 -14.28 6.97
CA LYS A 43 16.42 -14.63 8.26
C LYS A 43 16.94 -13.39 9.00
N ILE A 44 17.60 -12.46 8.31
CA ILE A 44 18.07 -11.20 8.92
C ILE A 44 16.88 -10.40 9.48
N LEU A 45 15.80 -10.29 8.69
CA LEU A 45 14.59 -9.58 9.11
C LEU A 45 13.95 -10.22 10.35
N LYS A 46 13.89 -11.56 10.43
CA LYS A 46 13.38 -12.28 11.61
C LYS A 46 14.21 -12.02 12.87
N LYS A 47 15.52 -11.80 12.75
CA LYS A 47 16.37 -11.42 13.91
C LYS A 47 16.08 -9.99 14.37
N LYS A 48 15.88 -9.08 13.42
CA LYS A 48 15.55 -7.67 13.70
C LYS A 48 14.16 -7.50 14.29
N TYR A 49 13.18 -8.21 13.75
CA TYR A 49 11.76 -8.09 14.12
C TYR A 49 11.29 -9.34 14.86
N LYS A 50 11.45 -9.31 16.18
CA LYS A 50 11.04 -10.41 17.07
C LYS A 50 9.52 -10.45 17.23
N SER A 51 8.93 -11.64 17.32
CA SER A 51 7.49 -11.86 17.51
C SER A 51 6.91 -11.09 18.71
N LYS A 52 7.66 -10.96 19.81
CA LYS A 52 7.26 -10.15 20.98
C LYS A 52 6.97 -8.66 20.70
N PHE A 53 7.35 -8.15 19.52
CA PHE A 53 7.08 -6.77 19.12
C PHE A 53 5.84 -6.62 18.22
N SER A 54 5.11 -7.70 17.94
CA SER A 54 3.89 -7.67 17.12
C SER A 54 2.91 -6.60 17.60
N GLU A 55 2.49 -6.69 18.87
CA GLU A 55 1.55 -5.75 19.49
C GLU A 55 2.05 -4.29 19.42
N LYS A 56 3.36 -4.08 19.58
CA LYS A 56 3.97 -2.76 19.44
C LYS A 56 3.78 -2.20 18.03
N TYR A 57 3.92 -3.02 16.99
CA TYR A 57 3.73 -2.58 15.61
C TYR A 57 2.25 -2.37 15.26
N GLU A 58 1.34 -3.20 15.78
CA GLU A 58 -0.09 -2.97 15.64
C GLU A 58 -0.54 -1.66 16.29
N ASN A 59 -0.08 -1.40 17.52
CA ASN A 59 -0.33 -0.15 18.23
C ASN A 59 0.26 1.06 17.48
N LEU A 60 1.43 0.90 16.87
CA LEU A 60 2.03 1.94 16.03
C LEU A 60 1.14 2.24 14.81
N LEU A 61 0.59 1.20 14.19
CA LEU A 61 -0.30 1.31 13.02
C LEU A 61 -1.60 2.05 13.38
N GLN A 62 -2.19 1.76 14.54
CA GLN A 62 -3.38 2.44 15.05
C GLN A 62 -3.20 3.94 15.25
N ARG A 63 -2.01 4.35 15.67
CA ARG A 63 -1.69 5.76 15.95
C ARG A 63 -1.38 6.57 14.70
N LYS A 64 -1.16 5.94 13.55
CA LYS A 64 -0.83 6.65 12.31
C LYS A 64 -2.09 7.26 11.69
N LYS A 65 -2.06 8.59 11.54
CA LYS A 65 -3.09 9.38 10.89
C LYS A 65 -2.48 10.10 9.68
N GLN A 66 -3.23 10.23 8.59
CA GLN A 66 -2.80 10.90 7.37
C GLN A 66 -2.29 12.33 7.62
N ILE A 67 -2.92 13.06 8.55
CA ILE A 67 -2.57 14.45 8.89
C ILE A 67 -1.12 14.60 9.42
N SER A 68 -0.49 13.53 9.88
CA SER A 68 0.89 13.54 10.37
C SER A 68 1.94 13.45 9.26
N TYR A 69 1.53 13.49 7.99
CA TYR A 69 2.40 13.28 6.83
C TYR A 69 2.18 14.40 5.81
N ALA A 70 3.25 14.76 5.10
CA ALA A 70 3.21 15.82 4.10
C ALA A 70 2.38 15.44 2.86
N SER A 71 2.48 14.17 2.44
CA SER A 71 1.74 13.64 1.28
C SER A 71 1.05 12.32 1.59
N ILE A 72 0.04 11.97 0.79
CA ILE A 72 -0.59 10.66 0.85
C ILE A 72 0.39 9.52 0.56
N SER A 73 1.39 9.77 -0.29
CA SER A 73 2.44 8.80 -0.63
C SER A 73 3.30 8.50 0.60
N ASP A 74 3.69 9.50 1.37
CA ASP A 74 4.46 9.32 2.61
C ASP A 74 3.66 8.53 3.65
N TYR A 75 2.39 8.89 3.83
CA TYR A 75 1.48 8.14 4.71
C TYR A 75 1.40 6.67 4.29
N LYS A 76 1.11 6.40 3.01
CA LYS A 76 1.04 5.05 2.45
C LYS A 76 2.33 4.29 2.66
N ASN A 77 3.47 4.87 2.32
CA ASN A 77 4.79 4.25 2.47
C ASN A 77 5.04 3.86 3.93
N LYS A 78 4.64 4.73 4.87
CA LYS A 78 4.81 4.43 6.30
C LYS A 78 3.89 3.31 6.79
N ILE A 79 2.63 3.30 6.36
CA ILE A 79 1.69 2.22 6.66
C ILE A 79 2.20 0.88 6.09
N GLU A 80 2.65 0.87 4.83
CA GLU A 80 3.20 -0.33 4.19
C GLU A 80 4.46 -0.84 4.89
N GLU A 81 5.33 0.06 5.35
CA GLU A 81 6.51 -0.30 6.14
C GLU A 81 6.13 -1.00 7.45
N ILE A 82 5.15 -0.48 8.18
CA ILE A 82 4.70 -1.07 9.45
C ILE A 82 4.04 -2.43 9.19
N ILE A 83 3.22 -2.55 8.15
CA ILE A 83 2.57 -3.81 7.75
C ILE A 83 3.59 -4.88 7.39
N LYS A 84 4.67 -4.52 6.67
CA LYS A 84 5.77 -5.45 6.38
C LYS A 84 6.41 -5.97 7.67
N ARG A 85 6.60 -5.11 8.68
CA ARG A 85 7.15 -5.51 9.98
C ARG A 85 6.23 -6.48 10.70
N ILE A 86 4.92 -6.21 10.72
CA ILE A 86 3.90 -7.10 11.30
C ILE A 86 3.91 -8.46 10.60
N ALA A 87 3.94 -8.46 9.27
CA ALA A 87 4.00 -9.71 8.49
C ALA A 87 5.21 -10.59 8.88
N ILE A 88 6.35 -9.96 9.17
CA ILE A 88 7.56 -10.68 9.62
C ILE A 88 7.41 -11.17 11.07
N THR A 89 6.89 -10.34 11.99
CA THR A 89 6.74 -10.72 13.40
C THR A 89 5.73 -11.84 13.61
N ASP A 90 4.65 -11.82 12.81
CA ASP A 90 3.52 -12.74 12.95
C ASP A 90 3.59 -13.91 11.96
N LYS A 91 4.64 -13.93 11.12
CA LYS A 91 4.85 -14.95 10.08
C LYS A 91 3.65 -15.08 9.14
N LEU A 92 3.07 -13.96 8.74
CA LEU A 92 1.91 -13.92 7.86
C LEU A 92 2.26 -14.41 6.46
N SER A 93 1.33 -15.12 5.84
CA SER A 93 1.36 -15.42 4.41
C SER A 93 1.16 -14.16 3.55
N ASP A 94 1.53 -14.23 2.27
CA ASP A 94 1.30 -13.14 1.31
C ASP A 94 -0.18 -12.75 1.21
N VAL A 95 -1.08 -13.72 1.35
CA VAL A 95 -2.53 -13.51 1.30
C VAL A 95 -2.98 -12.70 2.52
N GLU A 96 -2.50 -13.05 3.71
CA GLU A 96 -2.78 -12.34 4.96
C GLU A 96 -2.18 -10.94 4.94
N GLY A 97 -0.95 -10.78 4.45
CA GLY A 97 -0.32 -9.47 4.25
C GLY A 97 -1.15 -8.57 3.31
N LYS A 98 -1.68 -9.11 2.21
CA LYS A 98 -2.59 -8.37 1.31
C LYS A 98 -3.90 -7.98 2.00
N LYS A 99 -4.49 -8.87 2.80
CA LYS A 99 -5.70 -8.55 3.60
C LYS A 99 -5.42 -7.43 4.60
N LEU A 100 -4.28 -7.49 5.30
CA LEU A 100 -3.86 -6.48 6.27
C LEU A 100 -3.67 -5.11 5.59
N LYS A 101 -3.04 -5.08 4.41
CA LYS A 101 -2.88 -3.87 3.59
C LYS A 101 -4.22 -3.23 3.20
N ARG A 102 -5.22 -4.03 2.82
CA ARG A 102 -6.57 -3.51 2.50
C ARG A 102 -7.27 -2.96 3.74
N LYS A 103 -7.18 -3.68 4.87
CA LYS A 103 -7.79 -3.28 6.15
C LYS A 103 -7.27 -1.94 6.66
N TRP A 104 -5.96 -1.74 6.58
CA TRP A 104 -5.31 -0.57 7.18
C TRP A 104 -5.08 0.59 6.21
N GLY A 105 -5.13 0.35 4.90
CA GLY A 105 -4.90 1.39 3.88
C GLY A 105 -5.82 2.61 4.01
N PHE A 106 -7.06 2.42 4.48
CA PHE A 106 -8.06 3.48 4.61
C PHE A 106 -8.31 3.94 6.05
N LYS A 107 -7.87 3.17 7.06
CA LYS A 107 -8.32 3.35 8.44
C LYS A 107 -7.80 4.63 9.10
N GLY A 108 -6.60 5.08 8.72
CA GLY A 108 -5.99 6.33 9.21
C GLY A 108 -6.17 7.53 8.29
N LEU A 109 -6.97 7.42 7.22
CA LEU A 109 -7.26 8.56 6.34
C LEU A 109 -8.09 9.62 7.05
N HIS A 110 -7.88 10.87 6.65
CA HIS A 110 -8.66 11.98 7.14
C HIS A 110 -10.13 11.84 6.71
N VAL A 111 -11.07 12.26 7.55
CA VAL A 111 -12.52 12.12 7.30
C VAL A 111 -12.93 12.75 5.96
N LYS A 112 -12.42 13.95 5.66
CA LYS A 112 -12.68 14.64 4.38
C LYS A 112 -12.20 13.82 3.17
N THR A 113 -11.03 13.18 3.28
CA THR A 113 -10.48 12.33 2.23
C THR A 113 -11.35 11.09 2.04
N ASN A 114 -11.77 10.43 3.12
CA ASN A 114 -12.68 9.28 3.04
C ASN A 114 -14.02 9.63 2.37
N LEU A 115 -14.60 10.79 2.70
CA LEU A 115 -15.83 11.25 2.06
C LEU A 115 -15.65 11.51 0.56
N MET A 116 -14.53 12.13 0.18
CA MET A 116 -14.21 12.37 -1.23
C MET A 116 -14.04 11.05 -1.99
N LEU A 117 -13.30 10.09 -1.42
CA LEU A 117 -13.12 8.76 -2.02
C LEU A 117 -14.45 8.00 -2.19
N ALA A 118 -15.36 8.12 -1.22
CA ALA A 118 -16.68 7.53 -1.29
C ALA A 118 -17.53 8.17 -2.41
N LYS A 119 -17.47 9.51 -2.53
CA LYS A 119 -18.16 10.27 -3.58
C LYS A 119 -17.67 9.89 -4.99
N GLU A 120 -16.36 9.71 -5.15
CA GLU A 120 -15.74 9.29 -6.42
C GLU A 120 -15.86 7.77 -6.68
N GLY A 121 -16.51 7.00 -5.80
CA GLY A 121 -16.70 5.57 -5.99
C GLY A 121 -15.38 4.76 -5.98
N ALA A 122 -14.35 5.24 -5.29
CA ALA A 122 -13.03 4.61 -5.27
C ALA A 122 -13.04 3.29 -4.47
N LYS A 123 -13.30 2.17 -5.16
CA LYS A 123 -13.41 0.83 -4.53
C LYS A 123 -12.06 0.17 -4.18
N SER A 124 -10.93 0.74 -4.60
CA SER A 124 -9.60 0.16 -4.34
C SER A 124 -8.63 1.18 -3.77
N VAL A 125 -7.74 0.71 -2.86
CA VAL A 125 -6.66 1.54 -2.28
C VAL A 125 -5.81 2.17 -3.38
N LYS A 126 -5.54 1.43 -4.47
CA LYS A 126 -4.72 1.93 -5.59
C LYS A 126 -5.38 3.12 -6.30
N ILE A 127 -6.69 3.04 -6.54
CA ILE A 127 -7.44 4.13 -7.19
C ILE A 127 -7.52 5.33 -6.25
N ALA A 128 -7.81 5.08 -4.98
CA ALA A 128 -7.90 6.14 -3.97
C ALA A 128 -6.60 6.94 -3.83
N ILE A 129 -5.46 6.25 -3.74
CA ILE A 129 -4.15 6.91 -3.65
C ILE A 129 -3.89 7.77 -4.89
N LYS A 130 -4.14 7.26 -6.10
CA LYS A 130 -3.95 8.03 -7.33
C LYS A 130 -4.82 9.29 -7.38
N LEU A 131 -6.07 9.19 -6.96
CA LEU A 131 -6.98 10.35 -6.92
C LEU A 131 -6.45 11.42 -5.96
N ILE A 132 -5.98 11.01 -4.78
CA ILE A 132 -5.43 11.95 -3.79
C ILE A 132 -4.12 12.57 -4.29
N GLU A 133 -3.22 11.76 -4.88
CA GLU A 133 -1.96 12.24 -5.47
C GLU A 133 -2.22 13.28 -6.57
N ASN A 134 -3.22 13.07 -7.43
CA ASN A 134 -3.59 14.04 -8.47
C ASN A 134 -4.09 15.36 -7.86
N VAL A 135 -4.88 15.29 -6.79
CA VAL A 135 -5.38 16.49 -6.10
C VAL A 135 -4.23 17.24 -5.42
N GLU A 136 -3.33 16.53 -4.74
CA GLU A 136 -2.11 17.10 -4.15
C GLU A 136 -1.24 17.78 -5.23
N LEU A 137 -1.08 17.15 -6.40
CA LEU A 137 -0.36 17.74 -7.53
C LEU A 137 -1.01 19.04 -8.01
N ILE A 138 -2.33 19.09 -8.14
CA ILE A 138 -3.07 20.30 -8.54
C ILE A 138 -2.82 21.41 -7.52
N PHE A 139 -2.86 21.15 -6.22
CA PHE A 139 -2.58 22.18 -5.20
C PHE A 139 -1.12 22.66 -5.23
N ASN A 140 -0.17 21.75 -5.40
CA ASN A 140 1.25 22.10 -5.50
C ASN A 140 1.57 22.90 -6.77
N THR A 141 0.85 22.64 -7.87
CA THR A 141 1.03 23.37 -9.14
C THR A 141 0.23 24.68 -9.19
N SER A 142 -0.96 24.74 -8.58
CA SER A 142 -1.77 25.98 -8.51
C SER A 142 -1.23 27.02 -7.54
N GLY A 143 -0.42 26.62 -6.54
CA GLY A 143 0.45 27.56 -5.80
C GLY A 143 1.55 28.22 -6.65
N SER A 144 1.82 27.66 -7.84
CA SER A 144 2.83 28.14 -8.79
C SER A 144 2.22 28.75 -10.07
N ILE A 145 0.90 28.63 -10.28
CA ILE A 145 0.24 28.95 -11.57
C ILE A 145 -1.03 29.77 -11.32
N HIS A 146 -0.85 31.05 -11.02
CA HIS A 146 -1.81 32.05 -11.49
C HIS A 146 -1.67 32.12 -13.02
N LYS A 147 -2.61 31.47 -13.73
CA LYS A 147 -3.00 31.62 -15.16
C LYS A 147 -3.04 30.27 -15.90
N SER A 148 -4.22 29.64 -15.95
CA SER A 148 -4.75 28.93 -17.15
C SER A 148 -5.97 28.05 -16.79
N HIS A 149 -7.01 28.66 -16.23
CA HIS A 149 -8.25 27.97 -15.85
C HIS A 149 -9.21 27.77 -17.05
N LYS A 150 -8.79 27.11 -18.13
CA LYS A 150 -9.71 26.76 -19.25
C LYS A 150 -9.52 25.37 -19.89
N SER A 151 -8.47 24.61 -19.61
CA SER A 151 -8.24 23.30 -20.27
C SER A 151 -8.70 22.08 -19.46
N LEU A 152 -8.84 22.17 -18.14
CA LEU A 152 -9.10 21.01 -17.28
C LEU A 152 -10.50 20.38 -17.45
N ASN A 153 -11.51 21.12 -17.93
CA ASN A 153 -12.86 20.56 -18.11
C ASN A 153 -12.99 19.58 -19.30
N LYS A 154 -11.98 19.46 -20.18
CA LYS A 154 -12.05 18.55 -21.33
C LYS A 154 -11.56 17.13 -21.02
N GLU A 155 -10.65 16.96 -20.06
CA GLU A 155 -10.10 15.63 -19.73
C GLU A 155 -10.97 14.85 -18.74
N PHE A 156 -11.66 15.53 -17.81
CA PHE A 156 -12.58 14.87 -16.88
C PHE A 156 -13.84 14.29 -17.55
N ARG A 157 -14.26 14.83 -18.71
CA ARG A 157 -15.42 14.32 -19.47
C ARG A 157 -15.12 13.05 -20.28
N ASN A 158 -13.85 12.70 -20.51
CA ASN A 158 -13.48 11.54 -21.32
C ASN A 158 -13.22 10.27 -20.50
N PHE A 159 -13.32 10.33 -19.17
CA PHE A 159 -13.29 9.16 -18.30
C PHE A 159 -14.69 8.52 -18.16
N ASN A 160 -15.30 8.17 -19.29
CA ASN A 160 -16.41 7.21 -19.29
C ASN A 160 -15.82 5.82 -19.01
N LEU A 161 -15.92 5.37 -17.76
CA LEU A 161 -15.81 3.96 -17.43
C LEU A 161 -16.97 3.24 -18.13
N GLU A 162 -16.65 2.46 -19.17
CA GLU A 162 -17.57 1.45 -19.69
C GLU A 162 -17.95 0.51 -18.54
N HIS A 163 -19.11 0.74 -17.94
CA HIS A 163 -19.75 -0.25 -17.09
C HIS A 163 -20.41 -1.28 -18.00
N PRO A 164 -20.07 -2.59 -17.92
CA PRO A 164 -20.91 -3.60 -18.53
C PRO A 164 -22.30 -3.55 -17.85
N PRO A 165 -23.40 -3.69 -18.62
CA PRO A 165 -24.74 -3.58 -18.07
C PRO A 165 -24.97 -4.66 -17.02
N VAL A 166 -25.41 -4.21 -15.83
CA VAL A 166 -25.92 -5.09 -14.77
C VAL A 166 -27.15 -5.81 -15.34
N LYS A 167 -27.04 -7.11 -15.58
CA LYS A 167 -28.20 -7.97 -15.84
C LYS A 167 -29.11 -7.91 -14.62
N LYS A 168 -30.29 -7.31 -14.77
CA LYS A 168 -31.38 -7.45 -13.81
C LYS A 168 -31.82 -8.91 -13.82
N ASN A 169 -31.59 -9.61 -12.73
CA ASN A 169 -32.28 -10.87 -12.48
C ASN A 169 -33.75 -10.55 -12.21
N GLU A 170 -34.60 -10.84 -13.19
CA GLU A 170 -36.03 -11.03 -12.94
C GLU A 170 -36.19 -12.37 -12.21
N ASN A 171 -36.65 -12.32 -10.97
CA ASN A 171 -37.53 -13.34 -10.39
C ASN A 171 -38.00 -12.87 -9.03
N HIS A 172 -39.27 -12.47 -8.96
CA HIS A 172 -40.21 -12.83 -7.89
C HIS A 172 -41.61 -12.38 -8.33
N LYS A 173 -42.36 -13.28 -8.98
CA LYS A 173 -43.83 -13.22 -8.92
C LYS A 173 -44.25 -13.80 -7.58
N THR A 174 -44.62 -12.91 -6.69
CA THR A 174 -45.35 -13.20 -5.46
C THR A 174 -46.72 -13.76 -5.80
N LYS A 175 -47.11 -14.81 -5.09
CA LYS A 175 -48.47 -15.34 -5.03
C LYS A 175 -49.41 -14.23 -4.56
N GLU A 176 -50.54 -14.04 -5.25
CA GLU A 176 -51.73 -13.43 -4.67
C GLU A 176 -52.84 -14.49 -4.65
N ASN A 177 -53.27 -14.81 -3.43
CA ASN A 177 -54.56 -15.42 -3.14
C ASN A 177 -55.63 -14.34 -3.26
N SER A 178 -56.73 -14.62 -3.95
CA SER A 178 -58.06 -14.10 -3.59
C SER A 178 -59.16 -14.79 -4.41
N PHE A 179 -60.02 -15.49 -3.67
CA PHE A 179 -61.32 -16.09 -4.00
C PHE A 179 -61.37 -17.33 -4.90
#